data_AF-A0A844F6Q5-F1
#
_entry.id   AF-A0A844F6Q5-F1
#
_cell.length_a   1.000
_cell.length_b   1.000
_cell.length_c   1.000
_cell.angle_alpha   90.00
_cell.angle_beta   90.00
_cell.angle_gamma   90.00
#
_symmetry.space_group_name_H-M   'P 1'
#
loop_
_entity.id
_entity.type
_entity.pdbx_description
1 polymer ?
#
loop_
_entity_poly.entity_id
_entity_poly.type
_entity_poly.pdbx_seq_one_letter_code
_entity_poly.pdbx_strand_id
1 'polypeptide(L)'
;MLTLIIQTIDKGFTTLIFIPMVYILYCRFTSLHKKKRQGLTIYRICLILVVLFLLRYFCGKFIFTTVNYQRFTDSGLFPLIKTIFYP
;
A
#
# COMPACT_ATOMS: atom_id res chain seq x y z
N MET A 1 -15.28 -12.69 9.69
CA MET A 1 -14.89 -13.17 8.35
C MET A 1 -14.36 -12.03 7.47
N LEU A 2 -15.15 -10.97 7.19
CA LEU A 2 -14.71 -9.82 6.38
C LEU A 2 -13.39 -9.17 6.88
N THR A 3 -13.27 -8.96 8.19
CA THR A 3 -12.09 -8.36 8.82
C THR A 3 -10.80 -9.17 8.61
N LEU A 4 -10.92 -10.50 8.65
CA LEU A 4 -9.82 -11.44 8.49
C LEU A 4 -9.34 -11.49 7.02
N ILE A 5 -10.28 -11.40 6.08
CA ILE A 5 -9.98 -11.27 4.64
C ILE A 5 -9.23 -9.96 4.38
N ILE A 6 -9.68 -8.84 4.92
CA ILE A 6 -9.04 -7.52 4.75
C ILE A 6 -7.63 -7.52 5.32
N GLN A 7 -7.42 -8.08 6.52
CA GLN A 7 -6.09 -8.21 7.12
C GLN A 7 -5.16 -9.11 6.30
N THR A 8 -5.69 -10.20 5.74
CA THR A 8 -4.91 -11.11 4.89
C THR A 8 -4.49 -10.41 3.60
N ILE A 9 -5.38 -9.63 2.99
CA ILE A 9 -5.08 -8.84 1.78
C ILE A 9 -4.04 -7.76 2.09
N ASP A 10 -4.19 -7.02 3.19
CA ASP A 10 -3.22 -5.98 3.59
C ASP A 10 -1.84 -6.58 3.90
N LYS A 11 -1.80 -7.71 4.60
CA LYS A 11 -0.55 -8.46 4.85
C LYS A 11 0.07 -8.96 3.56
N GLY A 12 -0.74 -9.48 2.62
CA GLY A 12 -0.28 -9.89 1.29
C GLY A 12 0.29 -8.71 0.51
N PHE A 13 -0.42 -7.58 0.46
CA PHE A 13 0.00 -6.36 -0.23
C PHE A 13 1.33 -5.84 0.31
N THR A 14 1.47 -5.80 1.63
CA THR A 14 2.68 -5.29 2.29
C THR A 14 3.86 -6.24 2.19
N THR A 15 3.60 -7.55 2.18
CA THR A 15 4.64 -8.57 1.96
C THR A 15 5.09 -8.61 0.51
N LEU A 16 4.20 -8.37 -0.47
CA LEU A 16 4.50 -8.48 -1.89
C LEU A 16 4.94 -7.14 -2.52
N ILE A 17 4.93 -6.03 -1.78
CA ILE A 17 5.30 -4.70 -2.29
C ILE A 17 6.76 -4.63 -2.78
N PHE A 18 7.62 -5.54 -2.33
CA PHE A 18 8.99 -5.62 -2.84
C PHE A 18 9.03 -5.92 -4.34
N ILE A 19 8.07 -6.69 -4.88
CA ILE A 19 8.03 -7.06 -6.30
C ILE A 19 7.93 -5.81 -7.21
N PRO A 20 6.92 -4.93 -7.04
CA PRO A 20 6.85 -3.70 -7.82
C PRO A 20 8.02 -2.74 -7.55
N MET A 21 8.58 -2.70 -6.33
CA MET A 21 9.78 -1.90 -6.04
C MET A 21 11.01 -2.40 -6.81
N VAL A 22 11.28 -3.71 -6.76
CA VAL A 22 12.37 -4.36 -7.50
C VAL A 22 12.16 -4.20 -9.00
N TYR A 23 10.93 -4.30 -9.50
CA TYR A 23 10.62 -4.05 -10.91
C TYR A 23 10.93 -2.62 -11.34
N ILE A 24 10.54 -1.61 -10.55
CA ILE A 24 10.87 -0.20 -10.83
C ILE A 24 12.38 0.01 -10.85
N LEU A 25 13.11 -0.55 -9.87
CA LEU A 25 14.56 -0.49 -9.82
C LEU A 25 15.19 -1.17 -11.03
N TYR A 26 14.73 -2.37 -11.38
CA TYR A 26 15.17 -3.11 -12.55
C TYR A 26 14.96 -2.29 -13.84
N CYS A 27 13.80 -1.67 -14.03
CA CYS A 27 13.52 -0.78 -15.15
C CYS A 27 14.33 0.52 -15.13
N ARG A 28 14.81 0.96 -13.97
CA ARG A 28 15.65 2.16 -13.83
C ARG A 28 17.11 1.87 -14.15
N PHE A 29 17.64 0.73 -13.69
CA PHE A 29 19.02 0.30 -13.93
C PHE A 29 19.21 -0.22 -15.36
N THR A 30 18.32 -1.11 -15.76
CA THR A 30 18.24 -1.55 -17.14
C THR A 30 17.49 -0.43 -17.83
N SER A 31 18.22 0.52 -18.45
CA SER A 31 17.69 1.57 -19.32
C SER A 31 17.00 0.92 -20.53
N LEU A 32 15.91 0.19 -20.28
CA LEU A 32 15.08 -0.57 -21.20
C LEU A 32 14.18 0.46 -21.89
N HIS A 33 14.84 1.38 -22.57
CA HIS A 33 14.31 2.40 -23.47
C HIS A 33 13.68 1.80 -24.73
N LYS A 34 13.47 0.48 -24.80
CA LYS A 34 12.72 -0.18 -25.87
C LYS A 34 11.25 -0.26 -25.45
N LYS A 35 10.59 0.90 -25.63
CA LYS A 35 9.17 1.19 -25.40
C LYS A 35 8.25 0.12 -26.01
N LYS A 36 7.90 -0.93 -25.26
CA LYS A 36 6.62 -1.63 -25.45
C LYS A 36 5.56 -0.89 -24.62
N ARG A 37 4.46 -0.50 -25.27
CA ARG A 37 3.33 0.23 -24.65
C ARG A 37 2.82 -0.45 -23.36
N GLN A 38 2.88 -1.78 -23.33
CA GLN A 38 2.54 -2.63 -22.17
C GLN A 38 3.50 -2.44 -20.97
N GLY A 39 4.81 -2.29 -21.20
CA GLY A 39 5.79 -2.08 -20.13
C GLY A 39 5.61 -0.75 -19.41
N LEU A 40 5.18 0.30 -20.13
CA LEU A 40 4.87 1.59 -19.53
C LEU A 40 3.64 1.52 -18.61
N THR A 41 2.62 0.74 -18.99
CA THR A 41 1.44 0.50 -18.17
C THR A 41 1.80 -0.25 -16.89
N ILE A 42 2.57 -1.33 -17.00
CA ILE A 42 3.03 -2.12 -15.85
C ILE A 42 3.87 -1.24 -14.91
N TYR A 43 4.81 -0.46 -15.46
CA TYR A 43 5.61 0.48 -14.67
C TYR A 43 4.74 1.49 -13.91
N ARG A 44 3.73 2.07 -14.57
CA ARG A 44 2.76 2.98 -13.91
C ARG A 44 1.99 2.28 -12.80
N ILE A 45 1.52 1.05 -13.02
CA ILE A 45 0.83 0.26 -12.00
C ILE A 45 1.75 0.01 -10.81
N CYS A 46 3.00 -0.41 -11.04
CA CYS A 46 3.99 -0.60 -9.97
C CYS A 46 4.22 0.69 -9.17
N LEU A 47 4.32 1.84 -9.85
CA LEU A 47 4.50 3.13 -9.20
C LEU A 47 3.28 3.49 -8.33
N ILE A 48 2.06 3.29 -8.84
CA ILE A 48 0.82 3.50 -8.08
C ILE A 48 0.78 2.60 -6.84
N LEU A 49 1.13 1.31 -6.97
CA LEU A 49 1.17 0.38 -5.84
C LEU A 49 2.17 0.85 -4.76
N VAL A 50 3.35 1.31 -5.15
CA VAL A 50 4.35 1.85 -4.21
C VAL A 50 3.84 3.12 -3.53
N VAL A 51 3.21 4.04 -4.27
CA VAL A 51 2.61 5.25 -3.67
C VAL A 51 1.50 4.89 -2.68
N LEU A 52 0.62 3.94 -3.02
CA LEU A 52 -0.41 3.44 -2.11
C LEU A 52 0.20 2.83 -0.84
N PHE A 53 1.30 2.09 -0.96
CA PHE A 53 2.01 1.56 0.20
C PHE A 53 2.60 2.67 1.09
N LEU A 54 3.20 3.70 0.49
CA LEU A 54 3.73 4.85 1.24
C LEU A 54 2.62 5.62 1.94
N LEU A 55 1.48 5.85 1.28
CA LEU A 55 0.30 6.46 1.89
C LEU A 55 -0.21 5.61 3.05
N ARG A 56 -0.33 4.29 2.88
CA ARG A 56 -0.70 3.36 3.95
C ARG A 56 0.28 3.44 5.12
N TYR A 57 1.58 3.44 4.85
CA TYR A 57 2.62 3.55 5.88
C TYR A 57 2.54 4.88 6.64
N PHE A 58 2.37 5.99 5.91
CA PHE A 58 2.20 7.32 6.48
C PHE A 58 0.95 7.39 7.37
N CYS A 59 -0.19 6.92 6.86
CA CYS A 59 -1.43 6.84 7.61
C CYS A 59 -1.27 6.02 8.89
N GLY A 60 -0.65 4.84 8.83
CA GLY A 60 -0.46 3.99 10.01
C GLY A 60 0.52 4.54 11.04
N LYS A 61 1.54 5.30 10.63
CA LYS A 61 2.59 5.81 11.54
C LYS A 61 2.37 7.23 12.04
N PHE A 62 1.69 8.08 11.26
CA PHE A 62 1.52 9.50 11.58
C PHE A 62 0.07 9.86 11.94
N ILE A 63 -0.92 9.27 11.28
CA ILE A 63 -2.34 9.66 11.46
C ILE A 63 -3.01 8.74 12.48
N PHE A 64 -2.95 7.43 12.24
CA PHE A 64 -3.61 6.40 13.02
C PHE A 64 -2.69 5.83 14.11
N THR A 65 -2.15 6.73 14.93
CA THR A 65 -1.38 6.37 16.11
C THR A 65 -2.32 6.11 17.29
N THR A 66 -1.86 5.33 18.27
CA THR A 66 -2.64 5.02 19.49
C THR A 66 -3.14 6.28 20.21
N VAL A 67 -2.38 7.38 20.14
CA VAL A 67 -2.72 8.68 20.72
C VAL A 67 -3.96 9.31 20.05
N ASN A 68 -4.15 9.09 18.75
CA ASN A 68 -5.29 9.64 18.01
C ASN A 68 -6.50 8.69 17.94
N TYR A 69 -6.42 7.51 18.56
CA TYR A 69 -7.46 6.48 18.49
C TYR A 69 -8.84 7.00 18.89
N GLN A 70 -8.94 7.72 20.02
CA GLN A 70 -10.22 8.25 20.51
C GLN A 70 -10.86 9.23 19.52
N ARG A 71 -10.06 10.05 18.84
CA ARG A 71 -10.53 11.06 17.88
C ARG A 71 -11.14 10.46 16.61
N PHE A 72 -10.77 9.23 16.27
CA PHE A 72 -11.29 8.50 15.11
C PHE A 72 -12.38 7.49 15.46
N THR A 73 -12.62 7.24 16.75
CA THR A 73 -13.66 6.29 17.23
C THR A 73 -15.07 6.77 16.90
N ASP A 74 -15.27 8.09 16.79
CA ASP A 74 -16.55 8.72 16.46
C ASP A 74 -16.88 8.71 14.96
N SER A 75 -16.00 8.16 14.12
CA SER A 75 -16.14 8.17 12.66
C SER A 75 -16.80 6.87 12.16
N GLY A 76 -17.84 6.93 11.31
CA GLY A 76 -18.50 5.73 10.77
C GLY A 76 -17.60 4.76 9.96
N LEU A 77 -16.41 5.21 9.54
CA LEU A 77 -15.38 4.40 8.86
C LEU A 77 -14.42 3.66 9.82
N PHE A 78 -14.60 3.82 11.13
CA PHE A 78 -13.75 3.25 12.17
C PHE A 78 -13.56 1.72 12.10
N PRO A 79 -14.54 0.88 11.71
CA PRO A 79 -14.34 -0.57 11.70
C PRO A 79 -13.23 -1.01 10.75
N LEU A 80 -13.16 -0.38 9.56
CA LEU A 80 -12.15 -0.66 8.54
C LEU A 80 -10.77 -0.15 8.97
N ILE A 81 -10.71 1.09 9.44
CA ILE A 81 -9.46 1.73 9.90
C ILE A 81 -8.89 0.94 11.09
N LYS A 82 -9.73 0.52 12.04
CA LYS A 82 -9.34 -0.32 13.16
C LYS A 82 -8.71 -1.62 12.68
N THR A 83 -9.37 -2.33 11.75
CA THR A 83 -8.85 -3.62 11.27
C THR A 83 -7.52 -3.54 10.53
N ILE A 84 -7.21 -2.39 9.91
CA ILE A 84 -6.02 -2.20 9.07
C ILE A 84 -4.85 -1.56 9.86
N PHE A 85 -5.14 -0.65 10.79
CA PHE A 85 -4.14 0.20 11.44
C PHE A 85 -4.04 -0.01 12.97
N TYR A 86 -5.04 -0.59 13.61
CA TYR A 86 -5.07 -0.87 15.05
C TYR A 86 -5.36 -2.35 15.31
N PRO A 87 -4.37 -3.24 15.02
CA PRO A 87 -4.52 -4.67 15.29
C PRO A 87 -4.75 -4.97 16.77
#